data_AF-A0AAP3DDU3-F1
#
_entry.id   AF-A0AAP3DDU3-F1
#
_cell.length_a   1.000
_cell.length_b   1.000
_cell.length_c   1.000
_cell.angle_alpha   90.00
_cell.angle_beta   90.00
_cell.angle_gamma   90.00
#
_symmetry.space_group_name_H-M   'P 1'
#
loop_
_entity.id
_entity.type
_entity.pdbx_description
1 polymer ?
#
loop_
_entity_poly.entity_id
_entity_poly.type
_entity_poly.pdbx_seq_one_letter_code
_entity_poly.pdbx_strand_id
1 'polypeptide(L)'
;MMNALEQLVDQINPWSERLLLKGLAKINEQDMQEVKQFIMAAQQMDMKFLVQLLERIEAQGRAYIRNSREEIIDVTQSYFYLCQYMEFISKETSSIIE
;
A
#
# COMPACT_ATOMS: atom_id res chain seq x y z
N MET A 1 21.73 9.72 5.13
CA MET A 1 21.14 8.39 5.38
C MET A 1 19.65 8.56 5.21
N MET A 2 19.04 7.77 4.34
CA MET A 2 17.59 7.79 4.16
C MET A 2 16.93 7.25 5.42
N ASN A 3 15.93 7.95 5.96
CA ASN A 3 15.24 7.48 7.15
C ASN A 3 14.28 6.32 6.81
N ALA A 4 13.86 5.54 7.80
CA ALA A 4 13.04 4.35 7.58
C ALA A 4 11.68 4.66 6.91
N LEU A 5 11.14 5.86 7.15
CA LEU A 5 9.89 6.32 6.53
C LEU A 5 10.09 6.60 5.03
N GLU A 6 11.15 7.31 4.66
CA GLU A 6 11.52 7.55 3.26
C GLU A 6 11.71 6.22 2.50
N GLN A 7 12.37 5.24 3.13
CA GLN A 7 12.53 3.91 2.53
C GLN A 7 11.19 3.19 2.31
N LEU A 8 10.24 3.32 3.24
CA LEU A 8 8.92 2.71 3.07
C LEU A 8 8.12 3.41 1.97
N VAL A 9 8.17 4.74 1.91
CA VAL A 9 7.55 5.55 0.85
C VAL A 9 8.13 5.17 -0.53
N ASP A 10 9.45 5.04 -0.64
CA ASP A 10 10.14 4.65 -1.87
C ASP A 10 9.89 3.19 -2.28
N GLN A 11 9.29 2.37 -1.41
CA GLN A 11 8.81 1.03 -1.75
C GLN A 11 7.33 1.04 -2.15
N ILE A 12 6.48 1.72 -1.38
CA ILE A 12 5.02 1.73 -1.60
C ILE A 12 4.65 2.54 -2.84
N ASN A 13 5.29 3.68 -3.10
CA ASN A 13 4.95 4.52 -4.25
C ASN A 13 5.17 3.80 -5.58
N PRO A 14 6.36 3.23 -5.89
CA PRO A 14 6.56 2.46 -7.11
C PRO A 14 5.66 1.22 -7.19
N TRP A 15 5.38 0.55 -6.05
CA TRP A 15 4.44 -0.56 -6.02
C TRP A 15 3.03 -0.12 -6.44
N SER A 16 2.57 1.03 -5.93
CA SER A 16 1.24 1.57 -6.24
C SER A 16 1.11 1.95 -7.72
N GLU A 17 2.10 2.64 -8.27
CA GLU A 17 2.16 3.00 -9.69
C GLU A 17 2.17 1.76 -10.59
N ARG A 18 2.99 0.77 -10.24
CA ARG A 18 3.06 -0.51 -10.96
C ARG A 18 1.72 -1.23 -10.93
N LEU A 19 1.01 -1.22 -9.80
CA LEU A 19 -0.29 -1.85 -9.67
C LEU A 19 -1.37 -1.15 -10.51
N LEU A 20 -1.33 0.19 -10.57
CA LEU A 20 -2.20 0.98 -11.45
C LEU A 20 -1.97 0.62 -12.92
N LEU A 21 -0.71 0.58 -13.36
CA LEU A 21 -0.34 0.25 -14.73
C LEU A 21 -0.69 -1.20 -15.11
N LYS A 22 -0.52 -2.13 -14.17
CA LYS A 22 -0.94 -3.53 -14.33
C LYS A 22 -2.47 -3.66 -14.46
N GLY A 23 -3.20 -2.78 -13.78
CA GLY A 23 -4.64 -2.83 -13.58
C GLY A 23 -4.99 -3.64 -12.33
N LEU A 24 -5.73 -3.03 -11.40
CA LEU A 24 -6.10 -3.61 -10.10
C LEU A 24 -6.83 -4.96 -10.23
N ALA A 25 -7.64 -5.16 -11.27
CA ALA A 25 -8.32 -6.42 -11.53
C ALA A 25 -7.35 -7.61 -11.81
N LYS A 26 -6.07 -7.32 -12.06
CA LYS A 26 -5.01 -8.31 -12.31
C LYS A 26 -4.06 -8.49 -11.10
N ILE A 27 -4.45 -8.03 -9.90
CA ILE A 27 -3.68 -8.31 -8.68
C ILE A 27 -3.42 -9.81 -8.53
N ASN A 28 -2.27 -10.17 -7.97
CA ASN A 28 -1.89 -11.56 -7.77
C ASN A 28 -1.21 -11.76 -6.41
N GLU A 29 -0.84 -13.02 -6.15
CA GLU A 29 -0.23 -13.41 -4.89
C GLU A 29 1.08 -12.68 -4.61
N GLN A 30 1.88 -12.37 -5.63
CA GLN A 30 3.12 -11.61 -5.48
C GLN A 30 2.85 -10.19 -4.97
N ASP A 31 1.84 -9.50 -5.52
CA ASP A 31 1.48 -8.17 -5.05
C ASP A 31 1.10 -8.18 -3.55
N MET A 32 0.42 -9.23 -3.09
CA MET A 32 0.04 -9.38 -1.67
C MET A 32 1.21 -9.74 -0.76
N GLN A 33 2.23 -10.42 -1.27
CA GLN A 33 3.45 -10.65 -0.50
C GLN A 33 4.23 -9.35 -0.29
N GLU A 34 4.26 -8.46 -1.28
CA GLU A 34 4.84 -7.12 -1.12
C GLU A 34 4.07 -6.29 -0.08
N VAL A 35 2.74 -6.31 -0.11
CA VAL A 35 1.91 -5.65 0.93
C VAL A 35 2.24 -6.16 2.33
N LYS A 36 2.46 -7.47 2.50
CA LYS A 36 2.86 -8.05 3.78
C LYS A 36 4.21 -7.54 4.28
N GLN A 37 5.16 -7.30 3.38
CA GLN A 37 6.44 -6.68 3.74
C GLN A 37 6.24 -5.23 4.20
N PHE A 38 5.37 -4.48 3.54
CA PHE A 38 5.03 -3.11 3.95
C PHE A 38 4.36 -3.05 5.32
N ILE A 39 3.49 -4.01 5.64
CA ILE A 39 2.88 -4.13 6.98
C ILE A 39 3.96 -4.26 8.04
N MET A 40 4.93 -5.17 7.84
CA MET A 40 6.02 -5.39 8.79
C MET A 40 6.86 -4.12 8.99
N ALA A 41 7.18 -3.40 7.92
CA ALA A 41 7.92 -2.14 8.00
C ALA A 41 7.12 -1.06 8.74
N ALA A 42 5.83 -0.89 8.42
CA ALA A 42 4.95 0.08 9.07
C ALA A 42 4.75 -0.23 10.58
N GLN A 43 4.69 -1.51 10.96
CA GLN A 43 4.60 -1.95 12.35
C GLN A 43 5.85 -1.56 13.16
N GLN A 44 7.05 -1.69 12.57
CA GLN A 44 8.30 -1.29 13.23
C GLN A 44 8.36 0.22 13.53
N MET A 45 7.60 1.03 12.80
CA MET A 45 7.52 2.48 12.96
C MET A 45 6.28 2.96 13.73
N ASP A 46 5.49 2.04 14.32
CA ASP A 46 4.22 2.32 15.01
C ASP A 46 3.20 3.13 14.15
N MET A 47 3.22 2.95 12.83
CA MET A 47 2.31 3.65 11.90
C MET A 47 0.93 2.96 11.86
N LYS A 48 0.19 3.02 12.97
CA LYS A 48 -1.06 2.25 13.17
C LYS A 48 -2.07 2.37 12.05
N PHE A 49 -2.30 3.59 11.53
CA PHE A 49 -3.23 3.81 10.43
C PHE A 49 -2.77 3.10 9.15
N LEU A 50 -1.49 3.23 8.80
CA LEU A 50 -0.93 2.57 7.63
C LEU A 50 -0.99 1.05 7.74
N VAL A 51 -0.68 0.51 8.92
CA VAL A 51 -0.80 -0.93 9.19
C VAL A 51 -2.22 -1.41 8.94
N GLN A 52 -3.23 -0.74 9.51
CA GLN A 52 -4.64 -1.11 9.32
C GLN A 52 -5.08 -1.03 7.85
N LEU A 53 -4.61 -0.02 7.12
CA LEU A 53 -4.93 0.14 5.71
C LEU A 53 -4.29 -0.96 4.85
N LEU A 54 -3.03 -1.29 5.09
CA LEU A 54 -2.32 -2.35 4.37
C LEU A 54 -2.87 -3.74 4.71
N GLU A 55 -3.21 -4.01 5.98
CA GLU A 55 -3.88 -5.25 6.39
C GLU A 55 -5.23 -5.42 5.70
N ARG A 56 -5.99 -4.33 5.53
CA ARG A 56 -7.25 -4.33 4.77
C ARG A 56 -7.02 -4.66 3.30
N ILE A 57 -6.05 -4.02 2.66
CA ILE A 57 -5.68 -4.30 1.26
C ILE A 57 -5.27 -5.77 1.09
N GLU A 58 -4.47 -6.29 2.01
CA GLU A 58 -3.99 -7.67 1.99
C GLU A 58 -5.15 -8.67 2.07
N ALA A 59 -6.04 -8.48 3.05
CA ALA A 59 -7.20 -9.34 3.24
C ALA A 59 -8.15 -9.31 2.04
N GLN A 60 -8.51 -8.12 1.55
CA GLN A 60 -9.39 -7.94 0.38
C GLN A 60 -8.74 -8.49 -0.89
N GLY A 61 -7.46 -8.22 -1.10
CA GLY A 61 -6.74 -8.67 -2.30
C GLY A 61 -6.62 -10.19 -2.36
N ARG A 62 -6.30 -10.85 -1.23
CA ARG A 62 -6.30 -12.31 -1.16
C ARG A 62 -7.67 -12.93 -1.36
N ALA A 63 -8.71 -12.31 -0.83
CA ALA A 63 -10.08 -12.78 -1.00
C ALA A 63 -10.50 -12.70 -2.48
N TYR A 64 -10.23 -11.58 -3.15
CA TYR A 64 -10.41 -11.41 -4.59
C TYR A 64 -9.62 -12.41 -5.44
N ILE A 65 -8.33 -12.65 -5.11
CA ILE A 65 -7.49 -13.62 -5.84
C ILE A 65 -8.05 -15.04 -5.74
N ARG A 66 -8.60 -15.41 -4.56
CA ARG A 66 -9.18 -16.74 -4.32
C ARG A 66 -10.57 -16.89 -4.93
N ASN A 67 -11.38 -15.84 -4.88
CA ASN A 67 -12.78 -15.85 -5.29
C ASN A 67 -13.00 -14.89 -6.46
N SER A 68 -13.10 -15.43 -7.68
CA SER A 68 -13.40 -14.65 -8.90
C SER A 68 -14.80 -14.00 -8.93
N ARG A 69 -15.61 -14.18 -7.87
CA ARG A 69 -16.92 -13.55 -7.68
C ARG A 69 -16.88 -12.33 -6.77
N GLU A 70 -15.78 -12.09 -6.07
CA GLU A 70 -15.66 -10.88 -5.25
C GLU A 70 -15.37 -9.68 -6.15
N GLU A 71 -16.02 -8.56 -5.85
CA GLU A 71 -15.84 -7.34 -6.63
C GLU A 71 -14.49 -6.70 -6.28
N ILE A 72 -13.73 -6.34 -7.31
CA ILE A 72 -12.47 -5.61 -7.16
C ILE A 72 -12.65 -4.23 -6.49
N ILE A 73 -13.89 -3.78 -6.30
CA ILE A 73 -14.25 -2.46 -5.80
C ILE A 73 -13.67 -2.19 -4.41
N ASP A 74 -13.68 -3.18 -3.52
CA ASP A 74 -13.18 -3.04 -2.15
C ASP A 74 -11.66 -2.83 -2.13
N VAL A 75 -10.93 -3.64 -2.92
CA VAL A 75 -9.48 -3.48 -3.10
C VAL A 75 -9.17 -2.11 -3.71
N THR A 76 -9.98 -1.70 -4.70
CA THR A 76 -9.80 -0.44 -5.42
C THR A 76 -9.96 0.77 -4.50
N GLN A 77 -10.97 0.76 -3.62
CA GLN A 77 -11.17 1.83 -2.64
C GLN A 77 -9.99 1.93 -1.66
N SER A 78 -9.57 0.79 -1.08
CA SER A 78 -8.44 0.76 -0.15
C SER A 78 -7.13 1.18 -0.83
N TYR A 79 -6.92 0.79 -2.09
CA TYR A 79 -5.79 1.23 -2.90
C TYR A 79 -5.75 2.76 -3.05
N PHE A 80 -6.88 3.40 -3.39
CA PHE A 80 -6.90 4.86 -3.53
C PHE A 80 -6.63 5.58 -2.21
N TYR A 81 -7.13 5.05 -1.09
CA TYR A 81 -6.77 5.58 0.22
C TYR A 81 -5.28 5.45 0.52
N LEU A 82 -4.63 4.37 0.08
CA LEU A 82 -3.19 4.20 0.24
C LEU A 82 -2.42 5.25 -0.56
N CYS A 83 -2.78 5.47 -1.82
CA CYS A 83 -2.17 6.51 -2.64
C CYS A 83 -2.31 7.91 -2.00
N GLN A 84 -3.52 8.26 -1.54
CA GLN A 84 -3.76 9.55 -0.87
C GLN A 84 -2.94 9.70 0.40
N TYR A 85 -2.85 8.64 1.21
CA TYR A 85 -2.08 8.65 2.45
C TYR A 85 -0.58 8.76 2.18
N MET A 86 -0.06 8.09 1.15
CA MET A 86 1.34 8.24 0.74
C MET A 86 1.64 9.65 0.25
N GLU A 87 0.77 10.24 -0.58
CA GLU A 87 0.92 11.64 -1.00
C GLU A 87 0.94 12.61 0.18
N PHE A 88 0.09 12.38 1.18
CA PHE A 88 0.05 13.20 2.39
C PHE A 88 1.38 13.12 3.14
N ILE A 89 1.90 11.90 3.38
CA ILE A 89 3.19 11.70 4.02
C ILE A 89 4.31 12.36 3.22
N SER A 90 4.40 12.11 1.91
CA SER A 90 5.47 12.66 1.06
C SER A 90 5.51 14.20 1.08
N LYS A 91 4.35 14.85 1.14
CA LYS A 91 4.23 16.31 1.27
C LYS A 91 4.71 16.80 2.64
N GLU A 92 4.33 16.12 3.72
CA GLU A 92 4.83 16.46 5.06
C GLU A 92 6.36 16.31 5.16
N THR A 93 6.93 15.22 4.65
CA THR A 93 8.39 15.00 4.69
C THR A 93 9.15 16.06 3.89
N SER A 94 8.57 16.54 2.78
CA SER A 94 9.16 17.59 1.95
C SER A 94 9.08 18.98 2.62
N SER A 95 8.02 19.24 3.40
CA SER A 95 7.83 20.52 4.13
C SER A 95 8.75 20.71 5.33
N ILE A 96 9.40 19.65 5.82
CA ILE A 96 10.32 19.71 6.98
C ILE A 96 11.75 20.13 6.54
N ILE A 97 12.02 20.18 5.23
CA ILE A 97 13.36 20.44 4.67
C ILE A 97 13.49 21.87 4.11
N GLU A 98 12.39 22.65 4.06
CA GLU A 98 12.39 24.10 3.74
C GLU A 98 12.37 24.96 5.01
#